data_AF-D3CUF5-F1
#
_entry.id   AF-D3CUF5-F1
#
_cell.length_a   1.000
_cell.length_b   1.000
_cell.length_c   1.000
_cell.angle_alpha   90.00
_cell.angle_beta   90.00
_cell.angle_gamma   90.00
#
_symmetry.space_group_name_H-M   'P 1'
#
loop_
_entity.id
_entity.type
_entity.pdbx_description
1 polymer ?
#
loop_
_entity_poly.entity_id
_entity_poly.type
_entity_poly.pdbx_seq_one_letter_code
_entity_poly.pdbx_strand_id
1 'polypeptide(L)' 'MTLVFLGRKHIAGIEAGRSVKASGRVVVRDERTTIFNPRYELLPVSSTSA' A
#
# COMPACT_ATOMS: atom_id res chain seq x y z
N MET A 1 -8.39 2.77 -5.10
CA MET A 1 -7.99 1.43 -4.63
C MET A 1 -7.65 1.52 -3.15
N THR A 2 -7.98 0.49 -2.37
CA THR A 2 -7.78 0.44 -0.91
C THR A 2 -6.88 -0.73 -0.56
N LEU A 3 -5.92 -0.51 0.34
CA LEU A 3 -5.09 -1.56 0.93
C LEU A 3 -5.49 -1.71 2.40
N VAL A 4 -5.81 -2.93 2.82
CA VAL A 4 -6.22 -3.20 4.21
C VAL A 4 -5.23 -4.16 4.85
N PHE A 5 -4.55 -3.71 5.91
CA PHE A 5 -3.61 -4.53 6.68
C PHE A 5 -4.29 -4.98 7.98
N LEU A 6 -4.72 -6.23 8.02
CA LEU A 6 -5.39 -6.82 9.18
C LEU A 6 -4.35 -7.31 10.19
N GLY A 7 -4.67 -7.17 11.49
CA GLY A 7 -3.83 -7.69 12.58
C GLY A 7 -2.48 -6.98 12.75
N ARG A 8 -2.26 -5.86 12.06
CA ARG A 8 -1.00 -5.09 12.13
C ARG A 8 -1.28 -3.70 12.66
N LYS A 9 -0.69 -3.37 13.82
CA LYS A 9 -0.75 -2.02 14.41
C LYS A 9 0.16 -1.02 13.68
N HIS A 10 1.26 -1.51 13.10
CA HIS A 10 2.23 -0.71 12.37
C HIS A 10 2.70 -1.45 11.12
N ILE A 11 2.92 -0.74 10.02
CA ILE A 11 3.37 -1.29 8.74
C ILE A 11 4.72 -0.66 8.40
N ALA A 12 5.77 -1.49 8.35
CA ALA A 12 7.13 -1.00 8.22
C ALA A 12 7.34 -0.16 6.95
N GLY A 13 7.78 1.08 7.14
CA GLY A 13 8.12 2.03 6.08
C GLY A 13 6.94 2.57 5.25
N ILE A 14 5.69 2.21 5.60
CA ILE A 14 4.51 2.88 5.04
C ILE A 14 4.20 4.08 5.92
N GLU A 15 4.46 5.26 5.37
CA GLU A 15 4.18 6.55 5.97
C GLU A 15 3.46 7.43 4.94
N ALA A 16 2.83 8.52 5.39
CA ALA A 16 2.20 9.46 4.47
C ALA A 16 3.23 10.03 3.49
N GLY A 17 2.89 10.08 2.21
CA GLY A 17 3.80 10.54 1.15
C GLY A 17 4.75 9.47 0.60
N ARG A 18 4.78 8.25 1.17
CA ARG A 18 5.53 7.12 0.59
C ARG A 18 4.74 6.45 -0.52
N SER A 19 5.39 6.25 -1.66
CA SER A 19 4.84 5.45 -2.76
C SER A 19 5.16 3.97 -2.55
N VAL A 20 4.20 3.09 -2.83
CA VAL A 20 4.34 1.64 -2.69
C VAL A 20 3.83 0.91 -3.93
N LYS A 21 4.46 -0.21 -4.28
CA LYS A 21 3.92 -1.19 -5.21
C LYS A 21 3.28 -2.30 -4.39
N ALA A 22 1.98 -2.56 -4.61
CA ALA A 22 1.23 -3.58 -3.89
C ALA A 22 0.71 -4.66 -4.84
N SER A 23 0.77 -5.91 -4.41
CA SER A 23 0.22 -7.06 -5.12
C SER A 23 -0.55 -7.97 -4.18
N GLY A 24 -1.55 -8.66 -4.73
CA GLY A 24 -2.39 -9.58 -3.98
C GLY A 24 -3.72 -9.82 -4.67
N ARG A 25 -4.62 -10.50 -3.97
CA ARG A 25 -5.97 -10.77 -4.47
C ARG A 25 -6.80 -9.50 -4.43
N VAL A 26 -7.33 -9.12 -5.59
CA VAL A 26 -8.28 -8.01 -5.74
C VAL A 26 -9.69 -8.48 -5.41
N VAL A 27 -10.41 -7.68 -4.63
CA VAL A 27 -11.83 -7.86 -4.33
C VAL A 27 -12.54 -6.51 -4.49
N VAL A 28 -13.77 -6.50 -4.98
CA VAL A 28 -14.63 -5.30 -4.98
C VAL A 28 -15.41 -5.29 -3.67
N ARG A 29 -15.24 -4.23 -2.86
CA ARG A 29 -15.95 -4.03 -1.60
C ARG A 29 -16.37 -2.57 -1.52
N ASP A 30 -17.66 -2.32 -1.24
CA ASP A 30 -18.23 -0.97 -1.17
C ASP A 30 -17.87 -0.14 -2.42
N GLU A 31 -18.02 -0.77 -3.60
CA GLU A 31 -17.67 -0.21 -4.92
C GLU A 31 -16.17 0.17 -5.10
N ARG A 32 -15.31 -0.23 -4.17
CA ARG A 32 -13.87 0.04 -4.19
C ARG A 32 -13.06 -1.24 -4.36
N THR A 33 -12.15 -1.21 -5.33
CA THR A 33 -11.09 -2.21 -5.48
C THR A 33 -10.21 -2.25 -4.24
N THR A 34 -10.19 -3.39 -3.56
CA THR A 34 -9.52 -3.58 -2.27
C THR A 34 -8.59 -4.81 -2.31
N ILE A 35 -7.41 -4.70 -1.69
CA ILE A 35 -6.52 -5.84 -1.43
C ILE A 35 -6.32 -5.96 0.08
N PHE A 36 -6.65 -7.14 0.62
CA PHE A 36 -6.40 -7.47 2.02
C PHE A 36 -5.03 -8.11 2.17
N ASN A 37 -4.30 -7.69 3.20
CA ASN A 37 -2.93 -8.14 3.51
C ASN A 37 -2.05 -8.24 2.26
N PRO A 38 -1.92 -7.16 1.48
CA PRO A 38 -1.13 -7.16 0.27
C PRO A 38 0.35 -7.47 0.58
N ARG A 39 1.02 -8.11 -0.37
CA ARG A 39 2.48 -7.99 -0.46
C ARG A 39 2.79 -6.59 -0.97
N TYR A 40 3.75 -5.91 -0.35
CA TYR A 40 4.12 -4.55 -0.76
C TYR A 40 5.63 -4.36 -0.83
N GLU A 41 6.05 -3.43 -1.68
CA GLU A 41 7.41 -2.94 -1.83
C GLU A 41 7.39 -1.41 -1.76
N LEU A 42 8.32 -0.81 -1.03
CA LEU A 42 8.48 0.65 -0.98
C LEU A 42 9.20 1.11 -2.24
N LEU A 43 8.63 2.11 -2.91
CA LEU A 43 9.29 2.72 -4.05
C LEU A 43 10.34 3.74 -3.57
N PRO A 44 11.41 3.97 -4.35
CA PRO A 44 12.36 5.03 -4.08
C PRO A 44 11.63 6.38 -3.97
N VAL A 45 12.07 7.19 -3.02
CA VAL A 45 11.70 8.62 -3.05
C VAL A 45 12.41 9.22 -4.24
N SER A 46 11.64 9.82 -5.16
CA SER A 46 12.22 10.65 -6.20
C SER A 46 13.01 11.75 -5.51
N SER A 47 14.34 11.68 -5.59
CA SER A 47 15.18 12.81 -5.23
C SER A 47 14.96 13.84 -6.33
N THR A 48 14.10 14.83 -6.07
CA THR A 48 14.11 16.04 -6.89
C THR A 48 15.49 16.67 -6.70
N SER A 49 16.37 16.46 -7.67
CA SER A 49 17.61 17.24 -7.82
C SER A 49 17.19 18.68 -8.13
N ALA A 50 17.52 19.58 -7.21
CA ALA A 50 17.48 21.02 -7.42
C ALA A 50 18.56 21.44 -8.42
#